data_AF-A0A7S0C1J8-F1
#
_entry.id   AF-A0A7S0C1J8-F1
#
_cell.length_a   1.000
_cell.length_b   1.000
_cell.length_c   1.000
_cell.angle_alpha   90.00
_cell.angle_beta   90.00
_cell.angle_gamma   90.00
#
_symmetry.space_group_name_H-M   'P 1'
#
loop_
_entity.id
_entity.type
_entity.pdbx_description
1 polymer ?
#
loop_
_entity_poly.entity_id
_entity_poly.type
_entity_poly.pdbx_seq_one_letter_code
_entity_poly.pdbx_strand_id
1 'polypeptide(L)'
;VERVEEFFDGDQTYGRADDFMEELLLSSPSVTDKGLTDPLGLAEQIIQTRANVITEWKVLMEQVPNDHTMGIRKSLLSKQMESWGSGGIQQADSTEGGFE
;
A
#
# COMPACT_ATOMS: atom_id res chain seq x y z
N VAL A 1 -14.58 -2.56 -23.07
CA VAL A 1 -13.76 -1.88 -22.04
C VAL A 1 -14.55 -1.75 -20.75
N GLU A 2 -15.84 -1.40 -20.79
CA GLU A 2 -16.74 -1.31 -19.62
C GLU A 2 -16.69 -2.50 -18.64
N ARG A 3 -16.58 -3.76 -19.10
CA ARG A 3 -16.54 -4.91 -18.19
C ARG A 3 -15.25 -5.06 -17.38
N VAL A 4 -14.14 -4.46 -17.81
CA VAL A 4 -12.85 -4.61 -17.08
C VAL A 4 -12.92 -3.86 -15.75
N GLU A 5 -13.55 -2.69 -15.74
CA GLU A 5 -13.75 -1.88 -14.54
C GLU A 5 -14.57 -2.65 -13.49
N GLU A 6 -15.50 -3.51 -13.90
CA GLU A 6 -16.31 -4.35 -12.98
C GLU A 6 -15.48 -5.39 -12.19
N PHE A 7 -14.33 -5.81 -12.71
CA PHE A 7 -13.45 -6.79 -12.04
C PHE A 7 -12.32 -6.16 -11.25
N PHE A 8 -11.91 -4.94 -11.60
CA PHE A 8 -10.67 -4.35 -11.10
C PHE A 8 -10.84 -3.00 -10.39
N ASP A 9 -12.01 -2.34 -10.47
CA ASP A 9 -12.27 -1.05 -9.82
C ASP A 9 -13.31 -1.14 -8.69
N GLY A 10 -13.16 -0.26 -7.70
CA GLY A 10 -14.10 -0.10 -6.58
C GLY A 10 -13.84 -1.01 -5.38
N ASP A 11 -14.79 -1.01 -4.44
CA ASP A 11 -14.79 -1.89 -3.27
C ASP A 11 -15.25 -3.29 -3.67
N GLN A 12 -14.29 -4.12 -4.10
CA GLN A 12 -14.53 -5.46 -4.62
C GLN A 12 -14.22 -6.54 -3.59
N THR A 13 -14.92 -7.67 -3.69
CA THR A 13 -14.64 -8.84 -2.86
C THR A 13 -13.30 -9.47 -3.23
N TYR A 14 -12.59 -10.00 -2.22
CA TYR A 14 -11.36 -10.76 -2.45
C TYR A 14 -11.60 -11.91 -3.43
N GLY A 15 -10.67 -12.13 -4.38
CA GLY A 15 -10.76 -13.19 -5.39
C GLY A 15 -11.44 -12.79 -6.70
N ARG A 16 -11.99 -11.57 -6.82
CA ARG A 16 -12.65 -11.09 -8.07
C ARG A 16 -11.75 -11.16 -9.31
N ALA A 17 -10.45 -10.94 -9.10
CA ALA A 17 -9.43 -11.04 -10.14
C ALA A 17 -9.19 -12.48 -10.62
N ASP A 18 -9.56 -13.49 -9.82
CA ASP A 18 -9.47 -14.91 -10.17
C ASP A 18 -10.72 -15.33 -10.95
N ASP A 19 -11.92 -14.85 -10.58
CA ASP A 19 -13.15 -15.01 -11.38
C ASP A 19 -12.93 -14.56 -12.83
N PHE A 20 -12.30 -13.40 -13.03
CA PHE A 20 -11.94 -12.89 -14.35
C PHE A 20 -11.01 -13.86 -15.12
N MET A 21 -10.03 -14.46 -14.43
CA MET A 21 -9.10 -15.39 -15.06
C MET A 21 -9.80 -16.69 -15.46
N GLU A 22 -10.72 -17.18 -14.64
CA GLU A 22 -11.56 -18.34 -14.96
C GLU A 22 -12.44 -18.06 -16.19
N GLU A 23 -13.13 -16.93 -16.21
CA GLU A 23 -13.94 -16.52 -17.37
C GLU A 23 -13.12 -16.40 -18.65
N LEU A 24 -11.91 -15.83 -18.55
CA LEU A 24 -10.99 -15.70 -19.67
C LEU A 24 -10.57 -17.08 -20.20
N LEU A 25 -10.20 -18.02 -19.32
CA LEU A 25 -9.77 -19.37 -19.70
C LEU A 25 -10.91 -20.23 -20.27
N LEU A 26 -12.15 -19.97 -19.88
CA LEU A 26 -13.33 -20.62 -20.43
C LEU A 26 -13.77 -20.03 -21.78
N SER A 27 -13.26 -18.85 -22.14
CA SER A 27 -13.60 -18.21 -23.40
C SER A 27 -12.91 -18.88 -24.59
N SER A 28 -13.62 -19.00 -25.71
CA SER A 28 -13.05 -19.56 -26.94
C SER A 28 -12.26 -18.49 -27.70
N PRO A 29 -11.19 -18.89 -28.43
CA PRO A 29 -10.52 -17.99 -29.35
C PRO A 29 -11.52 -17.39 -30.34
N SER A 30 -11.40 -16.08 -30.60
CA SER A 30 -12.33 -15.36 -31.46
C SER A 30 -11.61 -14.40 -32.38
N VAL A 31 -12.09 -14.29 -33.63
CA VAL A 31 -11.58 -13.32 -34.58
C VAL A 31 -12.44 -12.07 -34.48
N THR A 32 -11.80 -10.93 -34.26
CA THR A 32 -12.41 -9.61 -34.22
C THR A 32 -11.86 -8.77 -35.36
N ASP A 33 -12.45 -7.61 -35.62
CA ASP A 33 -11.93 -6.63 -36.59
C ASP A 33 -10.48 -6.18 -36.28
N LYS A 34 -10.01 -6.43 -35.05
CA LYS A 34 -8.66 -6.11 -34.56
C LYS A 34 -7.70 -7.30 -34.60
N GLY A 35 -8.15 -8.47 -35.06
CA GLY A 35 -7.35 -9.69 -35.16
C GLY A 35 -7.87 -10.85 -34.31
N LEU A 36 -7.05 -11.89 -34.20
CA LEU A 36 -7.34 -13.08 -33.41
C LEU A 36 -7.09 -12.79 -31.93
N THR A 37 -8.12 -13.01 -31.12
CA THR A 37 -8.03 -13.03 -29.66
C THR A 37 -7.73 -14.47 -29.24
N ASP A 38 -6.59 -14.68 -28.59
CA ASP A 38 -6.21 -15.92 -27.94
C ASP A 38 -6.30 -15.76 -26.42
N PRO A 39 -7.38 -16.24 -25.78
CA PRO A 39 -7.58 -16.09 -24.34
C PRO A 39 -6.49 -16.77 -23.50
N LEU A 40 -5.94 -17.90 -23.97
CA LEU A 40 -4.91 -18.62 -23.25
C LEU A 40 -3.59 -17.82 -23.24
N GLY A 41 -3.17 -17.33 -24.40
CA GLY A 41 -1.99 -16.47 -24.51
C GLY A 41 -2.14 -15.15 -23.75
N LEU A 42 -3.35 -14.61 -23.66
CA LEU A 42 -3.63 -13.44 -22.82
C LEU A 42 -3.52 -13.77 -21.32
N ALA A 43 -4.07 -14.91 -20.89
CA ALA A 43 -3.98 -15.35 -19.50
C ALA A 43 -2.52 -15.55 -19.07
N GLU A 44 -1.69 -16.18 -19.91
CA GLU A 44 -0.25 -16.34 -19.67
C GLU A 44 0.45 -14.99 -19.51
N GLN A 45 0.19 -14.04 -20.40
CA GLN A 45 0.76 -12.68 -20.31
C GLN A 45 0.36 -11.98 -19.02
N ILE A 46 -0.92 -12.06 -18.62
CA ILE A 46 -1.40 -11.46 -17.37
C ILE A 46 -0.67 -12.06 -16.16
N ILE A 47 -0.55 -13.39 -16.12
CA ILE A 47 0.14 -14.09 -15.03
C ILE A 47 1.61 -13.66 -14.96
N GLN A 48 2.28 -13.59 -16.11
CA GLN A 48 3.69 -13.19 -16.18
C GLN A 48 3.88 -11.74 -15.70
N THR A 49 3.02 -10.81 -16.15
CA THR A 49 3.07 -9.41 -15.71
C THR A 49 2.82 -9.30 -14.20
N ARG A 50 1.82 -10.03 -13.66
CA ARG A 50 1.55 -10.06 -12.22
C ARG A 50 2.75 -10.59 -11.42
N ALA A 51 3.42 -11.64 -11.91
CA ALA A 51 4.62 -12.18 -11.25
C ALA A 51 5.75 -11.14 -11.17
N ASN A 52 5.94 -10.35 -12.22
CA ASN A 52 6.94 -9.27 -12.24
C ASN A 52 6.59 -8.18 -11.22
N VAL A 53 5.34 -7.69 -11.22
CA VAL A 53 4.86 -6.67 -10.26
C VAL A 53 5.00 -7.16 -8.81
N ILE A 54 4.62 -8.41 -8.54
CA ILE A 54 4.75 -9.01 -7.19
C ILE A 54 6.21 -9.03 -6.75
N THR A 55 7.14 -9.30 -7.67
CA THR A 55 8.57 -9.31 -7.36
C THR A 55 9.06 -7.92 -6.96
N GLU A 56 8.68 -6.89 -7.71
CA GLU A 56 8.99 -5.48 -7.37
C GLU A 56 8.40 -5.09 -6.02
N TRP A 57 7.14 -5.46 -5.77
CA TRP A 57 6.46 -5.18 -4.50
C TRP A 57 7.14 -5.86 -3.33
N LYS A 58 7.59 -7.10 -3.48
CA LYS A 58 8.35 -7.80 -2.43
C LYS A 58 9.60 -7.02 -2.04
N VAL A 59 10.35 -6.53 -3.03
CA VAL A 59 11.56 -5.72 -2.79
C VAL A 59 11.22 -4.41 -2.07
N LEU A 60 10.14 -3.73 -2.46
CA LEU A 60 9.68 -2.53 -1.76
C LEU A 60 9.24 -2.82 -0.31
N MET A 61 8.56 -3.94 -0.10
CA MET A 61 8.08 -4.35 1.23
C MET A 61 9.21 -4.62 2.21
N GLU A 62 10.42 -4.95 1.75
CA GLU A 62 11.61 -5.08 2.60
C GLU A 62 11.99 -3.76 3.29
N GLN A 63 11.61 -2.61 2.73
CA GLN A 63 11.89 -1.29 3.31
C GLN A 63 10.88 -0.85 4.37
N VAL A 64 9.68 -1.43 4.38
CA VAL A 64 8.59 -1.02 5.28
C VAL A 64 8.98 -1.02 6.76
N PRO A 65 9.70 -2.03 7.31
CA PRO A 65 10.13 -2.00 8.70
C PRO A 65 11.07 -0.82 9.01
N ASN A 66 11.92 -0.46 8.05
CA ASN A 66 12.84 0.66 8.17
C ASN A 66 12.07 1.99 8.14
N ASP A 67 11.15 2.16 7.19
CA ASP A 67 10.29 3.36 7.09
C ASP A 67 9.47 3.56 8.38
N HIS A 68 8.93 2.48 8.93
CA HIS A 68 8.24 2.52 10.22
C HIS A 68 9.16 2.93 11.38
N THR A 69 10.38 2.41 11.42
CA THR A 69 11.29 2.65 12.56
C THR A 69 11.95 4.02 12.47
N MET A 70 12.56 4.34 11.33
CA MET A 70 13.34 5.55 11.12
C MET A 70 12.48 6.75 10.72
N GLY A 71 11.36 6.52 10.03
CA GLY A 71 10.41 7.57 9.65
C GLY A 71 9.39 7.82 10.76
N ILE A 72 8.43 6.89 10.91
CA ILE A 72 7.25 7.11 11.76
C ILE A 72 7.61 7.16 13.25
N ARG A 73 8.22 6.09 13.78
CA ARG A 73 8.48 5.97 15.23
C ARG A 73 9.46 7.02 15.72
N LYS A 74 10.54 7.28 14.97
CA LYS A 74 11.50 8.33 15.31
C LYS A 74 10.85 9.71 15.30
N SER A 75 10.05 10.04 14.29
CA SER A 75 9.32 11.31 14.24
C SER A 75 8.35 11.47 15.42
N LEU A 76 7.62 10.40 15.76
CA LEU A 76 6.73 10.40 16.91
C LEU A 76 7.49 10.64 18.22
N LEU A 77 8.62 9.97 18.41
CA LEU A 77 9.47 10.14 19.59
C LEU A 77 10.00 11.57 19.71
N SER A 78 10.48 12.17 18.62
CA SER A 78 10.94 13.57 18.63
C SER A 78 9.85 14.53 19.08
N LYS A 79 8.62 14.38 18.56
CA LYS A 79 7.47 15.20 18.98
C LYS A 79 7.12 15.02 20.46
N GLN A 80 7.22 13.79 20.98
CA GLN A 80 6.99 13.52 22.40
C GLN A 80 8.05 14.19 23.28
N MET A 81 9.32 14.10 22.90
CA MET A 81 10.42 14.74 23.63
C MET A 81 10.32 16.28 23.63
N GLU A 82 9.94 16.89 22.50
CA GLU A 82 9.68 18.34 22.42
C GLU A 82 8.55 18.75 23.36
N SER A 83 7.44 17.99 23.36
CA SER A 83 6.32 18.23 24.27
C SER A 83 6.72 18.11 25.75
N TRP A 84 7.58 17.17 26.11
CA TRP A 84 8.07 17.02 27.49
C TRP A 84 9.07 18.11 27.88
N GLY A 85 9.94 18.53 26.96
CA GLY A 85 10.90 19.61 27.18
C GLY A 85 10.23 20.98 27.37
N SER A 86 9.12 21.23 26.67
CA SER A 86 8.35 22.48 26.84
C SER A 86 7.47 22.50 28.09
N GLY A 87 7.17 21.35 28.71
CA GLY A 87 6.37 21.26 29.93
C GLY A 87 7.16 21.29 31.25
N GLY A 88 8.49 21.20 31.20
CA GLY A 88 9.34 21.00 32.37
C GLY A 88 10.03 22.24 32.96
N ILE A 89 9.84 23.43 32.38
CA ILE A 89 10.48 24.68 32.86
C ILE A 89 9.42 25.77 33.06
N GLN A 90 8.47 25.54 33.97
CA GLN A 90 7.67 26.61 34.60
C GLN A 90 7.26 26.20 36.03
N GLN A 91 8.22 26.14 36.97
CA GLN A 91 8.05 26.51 38.39
C GLN A 91 9.30 26.15 39.20
N ALA A 92 10.22 27.09 39.29
CA ALA A 92 11.11 27.26 40.42
C ALA A 92 11.87 28.58 40.20
N ASP A 93 11.22 29.70 40.52
CA ASP A 93 11.84 30.72 41.36
C ASP A 93 10.84 31.86 41.61
N SER A 94 10.14 31.78 42.72
CA SER A 94 9.53 32.94 43.38
C SER A 94 9.23 32.52 44.79
N THR A 95 10.09 32.96 45.73
CA THR A 95 9.77 33.59 47.02
C THR A 95 10.88 33.28 48.04
N GLU A 96 12.03 33.95 47.94
CA GLU A 96 12.83 34.23 49.14
C GLU A 96 12.22 35.46 49.82
N GLY A 97 11.16 35.20 50.58
CA GLY A 97 10.66 36.13 51.59
C GLY A 97 11.53 35.99 52.84
N GLY A 98 12.27 37.05 53.16
CA GLY A 98 12.97 37.17 54.43
C GLY A 98 12.00 37.01 55.60
N PHE A 99 12.46 36.30 56.63
CA PHE A 99 11.90 36.36 57.97
C PHE A 99 13.04 36.58 58.96
N GLU A 100 12.69 37.42 59.93
CA GLU A 100 13.50 38.13 60.93
C GLU A 100 14.42 37.26 61.80
#